data_AF-A0A654T9F5-F1
#
_entry.id   AF-A0A654T9F5-F1
#
_cell.length_a   1.000
_cell.length_b   1.000
_cell.length_c   1.000
_cell.angle_alpha   90.00
_cell.angle_beta   90.00
_cell.angle_gamma   90.00
#
_symmetry.space_group_name_H-M   'P 1'
#
loop_
_entity.id
_entity.type
_entity.pdbx_description
1 polymer ?
#
loop_
_entity_poly.entity_id
_entity_poly.type
_entity_poly.pdbx_seq_one_letter_code
_entity_poly.pdbx_strand_id
1 'polypeptide(L)'
;METFLNAASRADKSAAYHALSRTATMTLGEDELLDIVELFEQLRGASWTKVTGAGSTVAVSLASDHRRGIMFADVPWRGNRINRIRYFPA
;
A
#
# COMPACT_ATOMS: atom_id res chain seq x y z
N MET A 1 -5.60 -1.72 7.66
CA MET A 1 -4.48 -2.22 6.83
C MET A 1 -4.83 -3.52 6.16
N GLU A 2 -5.10 -4.60 6.91
CA GLU A 2 -5.42 -5.92 6.36
C GLU A 2 -6.49 -5.91 5.25
N THR A 3 -7.55 -5.12 5.41
CA THR A 3 -8.58 -4.90 4.37
C THR A 3 -7.99 -4.39 3.05
N PHE A 4 -7.05 -3.44 3.10
CA PHE A 4 -6.38 -2.92 1.91
C PHE A 4 -5.51 -3.99 1.25
N LEU A 5 -4.79 -4.79 2.03
CA LEU A 5 -3.92 -5.85 1.51
C LEU A 5 -4.74 -6.95 0.84
N ASN A 6 -5.84 -7.33 1.48
CA ASN A 6 -6.80 -8.31 0.96
C ASN A 6 -7.51 -7.81 -0.29
N ALA A 7 -7.82 -6.52 -0.37
CA ALA A 7 -8.38 -5.91 -1.57
C ALA A 7 -7.34 -5.88 -2.71
N ALA A 8 -6.10 -5.51 -2.41
CA ALA A 8 -5.00 -5.49 -3.36
C ALA A 8 -4.67 -6.88 -3.91
N SER A 9 -4.65 -7.92 -3.08
CA SER A 9 -4.40 -9.31 -3.54
C SER A 9 -5.51 -9.83 -4.45
N ARG A 10 -6.74 -9.29 -4.34
CA ARG A 10 -7.90 -9.65 -5.18
C ARG A 10 -8.08 -8.72 -6.37
N ALA A 11 -7.20 -7.74 -6.56
CA ALA A 11 -7.37 -6.65 -7.52
C ALA A 11 -8.70 -5.86 -7.35
N ASP A 12 -9.27 -5.85 -6.14
CA ASP A 12 -10.47 -5.11 -5.79
C ASP A 12 -10.13 -3.65 -5.46
N LYS A 13 -10.10 -2.83 -6.52
CA LYS A 13 -9.78 -1.41 -6.42
C LYS A 13 -10.78 -0.62 -5.57
N SER A 14 -12.05 -1.02 -5.57
CA SER A 14 -13.11 -0.32 -4.81
C SER A 14 -12.92 -0.50 -3.31
N ALA A 15 -12.75 -1.75 -2.87
CA ALA A 15 -12.50 -2.04 -1.46
C ALA A 15 -11.19 -1.41 -0.96
N ALA A 16 -10.16 -1.37 -1.81
CA ALA A 16 -8.91 -0.69 -1.51
C ALA A 16 -9.12 0.82 -1.35
N TYR A 17 -9.89 1.45 -2.24
CA TYR A 17 -10.21 2.87 -2.16
C TYR A 17 -10.97 3.22 -0.88
N HIS A 18 -11.89 2.36 -0.42
CA HIS A 18 -12.62 2.55 0.83
C HIS A 18 -11.74 2.47 2.08
N ALA A 19 -10.59 1.79 1.99
CA ALA A 19 -9.60 1.75 3.07
C ALA A 19 -8.69 2.99 3.11
N LEU A 20 -8.69 3.81 2.05
CA LEU A 20 -7.95 5.07 1.99
C LEU A 20 -8.75 6.21 2.62
N SER A 21 -8.04 7.20 3.18
CA SER A 21 -8.66 8.48 3.50
C SER A 21 -8.89 9.30 2.23
N ARG A 22 -9.80 10.27 2.29
CA ARG A 22 -10.17 11.09 1.12
C ARG A 22 -8.99 11.92 0.59
N THR A 23 -8.00 12.18 1.43
CA THR A 23 -6.79 12.96 1.12
C THR A 23 -5.55 12.07 1.09
N ALA A 24 -5.72 10.75 0.91
CA ALA A 24 -4.61 9.83 0.93
C ALA A 24 -3.64 10.14 -0.24
N THR A 25 -2.36 10.31 0.09
CA THR A 25 -1.30 10.46 -0.91
C THR A 25 -0.63 9.12 -1.14
N MET A 26 -0.39 8.76 -2.39
CA MET A 26 0.33 7.55 -2.76
C MET A 26 1.52 7.95 -3.63
N THR A 27 2.70 7.40 -3.37
CA THR A 27 3.90 7.67 -4.16
C THR A 27 4.70 6.42 -4.49
N LEU A 28 5.40 6.47 -5.63
CA LEU A 28 6.56 5.66 -5.96
C LEU A 28 7.80 6.34 -5.36
N GLY A 29 8.57 5.61 -4.58
CA GLY A 29 9.63 6.19 -3.77
C GLY A 29 9.08 7.20 -2.76
N GLU A 30 9.78 8.32 -2.60
CA GLU A 30 9.33 9.37 -1.68
C GLU A 30 8.32 10.32 -2.34
N ASP A 31 8.56 10.75 -3.59
CA ASP A 31 7.93 11.96 -4.13
C ASP A 31 7.13 11.77 -5.43
N GLU A 32 7.31 10.67 -6.16
CA GLU A 32 6.61 10.46 -7.43
C GLU A 32 5.16 10.04 -7.16
N LEU A 33 4.20 10.94 -7.39
CA LEU A 33 2.78 10.65 -7.14
C LEU A 33 2.27 9.48 -7.98
N LEU A 34 1.51 8.61 -7.34
CA LEU A 34 0.77 7.52 -7.96
C LEU A 34 -0.71 7.68 -7.68
N ASP A 35 -1.54 7.35 -8.65
CA ASP A 35 -2.92 7.01 -8.39
C ASP A 35 -3.08 5.54 -7.92
N ILE A 36 -4.30 5.17 -7.52
CA ILE A 36 -4.57 3.82 -7.01
C ILE A 36 -4.43 2.74 -8.10
N VAL A 37 -4.70 3.09 -9.36
CA VAL A 37 -4.60 2.19 -10.50
C VAL A 37 -3.13 1.92 -10.80
N GLU A 38 -2.30 2.96 -10.85
CA GLU A 38 -0.85 2.87 -11.07
C GLU A 38 -0.18 2.09 -9.93
N LEU A 39 -0.54 2.36 -8.68
CA LEU A 39 -0.07 1.57 -7.54
C LEU A 39 -0.41 0.07 -7.72
N PHE A 40 -1.63 -0.25 -8.14
CA PHE A 40 -2.04 -1.64 -8.33
C PHE A 40 -1.32 -2.33 -9.49
N GLU A 41 -0.99 -1.60 -10.56
CA GLU A 41 -0.15 -2.14 -11.63
C GLU A 41 1.27 -2.43 -11.13
N GLN A 42 1.85 -1.57 -10.30
CA GLN A 42 3.16 -1.81 -9.68
C GLN A 42 3.15 -3.02 -8.72
N LEU A 43 2.02 -3.26 -8.06
CA LEU A 43 1.81 -4.38 -7.14
C LEU A 43 1.31 -5.66 -7.84
N ARG A 44 1.11 -5.65 -9.15
CA ARG A 44 0.52 -6.78 -9.87
C ARG A 44 1.42 -8.01 -9.77
N GLY A 45 0.87 -9.11 -9.26
CA GLY A 45 1.62 -10.35 -9.03
C GLY A 45 2.55 -10.30 -7.81
N ALA A 46 2.49 -9.25 -6.99
CA ALA A 46 3.21 -9.19 -5.73
C ALA A 46 2.45 -9.97 -4.64
N SER A 47 3.21 -10.81 -3.93
CA SER A 47 2.80 -11.46 -2.69
C SER A 47 3.33 -10.70 -1.48
N TRP A 48 2.61 -10.81 -0.38
CA TRP A 48 2.86 -10.08 0.86
C TRP A 48 3.63 -11.02 1.78
N THR A 49 4.92 -10.78 1.95
CA THR A 49 5.78 -11.73 2.67
C THR A 49 5.89 -11.41 4.15
N LYS A 50 5.79 -10.12 4.50
CA LYS A 50 5.88 -9.65 5.88
C LYS A 50 5.13 -8.35 6.07
N VAL A 51 4.46 -8.21 7.21
CA VAL A 51 3.83 -6.96 7.66
C VAL A 51 4.39 -6.62 9.05
N THR A 52 4.78 -5.38 9.27
CA THR A 52 5.34 -4.91 10.55
C THR A 52 4.79 -3.53 10.86
N GLY A 53 4.19 -3.37 12.04
CA GLY A 53 3.70 -2.07 12.53
C GLY A 53 4.69 -1.42 13.49
N ALA A 54 4.91 -0.12 13.33
CA ALA A 54 5.67 0.72 14.26
C ALA A 54 4.98 2.08 14.39
N GLY A 55 4.33 2.32 15.53
CA GLY A 55 3.52 3.51 15.75
C GLY A 55 2.36 3.59 14.73
N SER A 56 2.26 4.71 14.02
CA SER A 56 1.27 4.92 12.95
C SER A 56 1.70 4.37 11.58
N THR A 57 2.92 3.85 11.45
CA THR A 57 3.44 3.38 10.17
C THR A 57 3.42 1.87 10.13
N VAL A 58 2.92 1.32 9.03
CA VAL A 58 2.99 -0.09 8.72
C VAL A 58 3.90 -0.29 7.53
N ALA A 59 4.96 -1.07 7.73
CA ALA A 59 5.84 -1.53 6.67
C ALA A 59 5.39 -2.89 6.16
N VAL A 60 5.37 -3.05 4.85
CA VAL A 60 4.97 -4.27 4.16
C VAL A 60 6.06 -4.65 3.18
N SER A 61 6.60 -5.85 3.32
CA SER A 61 7.51 -6.43 2.34
C SER A 61 6.71 -7.15 1.25
N LEU A 62 6.98 -6.76 0.01
CA LEU A 62 6.34 -7.25 -1.20
C LEU A 62 7.35 -8.06 -2.01
N ALA A 63 6.95 -9.22 -2.50
CA ALA A 63 7.74 -10.05 -3.39
C ALA A 63 6.88 -10.53 -4.55
N SER A 64 7.24 -10.18 -5.77
CA SER A 64 6.79 -10.84 -6.99
C SER A 64 7.92 -11.70 -7.55
N ASP A 65 7.58 -12.58 -8.49
CA ASP A 65 8.55 -13.48 -9.15
C ASP A 65 9.75 -12.75 -9.77
N HIS A 66 9.60 -11.45 -10.07
CA HIS A 66 10.62 -10.65 -10.77
C HIS A 66 11.02 -9.36 -10.04
N ARG A 67 10.31 -8.94 -8.98
CA ARG A 67 10.62 -7.69 -8.25
C ARG A 67 10.33 -7.83 -6.76
N ARG A 68 11.21 -7.27 -5.95
CA ARG A 68 10.96 -7.05 -4.51
C ARG A 68 10.68 -5.59 -4.28
N GLY A 69 9.92 -5.28 -3.25
CA GLY A 69 9.65 -3.91 -2.86
C GLY A 69 9.22 -3.81 -1.42
N ILE A 70 9.24 -2.60 -0.90
CA ILE A 70 8.69 -2.29 0.42
C ILE A 70 7.64 -1.20 0.27
N MET A 71 6.48 -1.42 0.87
CA MET A 71 5.43 -0.42 0.97
C MET A 71 5.36 0.06 2.42
N PHE A 72 5.43 1.37 2.62
CA PHE A 72 5.10 2.00 3.88
C PHE A 72 3.72 2.61 3.77
N ALA A 73 2.89 2.41 4.78
CA ALA A 73 1.60 3.04 4.84
C ALA A 73 1.32 3.62 6.23
N ASP A 74 0.95 4.89 6.24
CA ASP A 74 0.70 5.65 7.44
C ASP A 74 -0.80 5.59 7.76
N VAL A 75 -1.13 4.96 8.87
CA VAL A 75 -2.50 4.79 9.40
C VAL A 75 -2.58 5.55 10.73
N PRO A 76 -3.23 6.73 10.77
CA PRO A 76 -3.41 7.46 12.02
C PRO A 76 -4.21 6.63 13.01
N TRP A 77 -3.85 6.75 14.28
CA TRP A 77 -4.49 6.03 15.38
C TRP A 77 -5.98 6.38 15.51
N ARG A 78 -6.37 7.58 15.04
CA ARG A 78 -7.76 8.00 14.87
C ARG A 78 -8.12 8.02 13.38
N GLY A 79 -9.03 7.14 12.97
CA GLY A 79 -9.62 7.15 11.63
C GLY A 79 -9.55 5.82 10.88
N ASN A 80 -8.68 4.88 11.29
CA ASN A 80 -8.52 3.53 10.70
C ASN A 80 -8.46 3.48 9.16
N ARG A 81 -8.11 4.61 8.53
CA ARG A 81 -7.98 4.77 7.08
C ARG A 81 -6.56 5.18 6.76
N ILE A 82 -6.05 4.71 5.64
CA ILE A 82 -4.66 4.98 5.24
C ILE A 82 -4.56 6.41 4.73
N ASN A 83 -3.65 7.20 5.30
CA ASN A 83 -3.41 8.59 4.91
C ASN A 83 -2.27 8.75 3.92
N ARG A 84 -1.32 7.83 3.93
CA ARG A 84 -0.19 7.86 3.01
C ARG A 84 0.24 6.45 2.66
N ILE A 85 0.61 6.24 1.41
CA ILE A 85 1.29 5.04 0.92
C ILE A 85 2.55 5.49 0.19
N ARG A 86 3.66 4.83 0.45
CA ARG A 86 4.91 5.00 -0.29
C ARG A 86 5.42 3.62 -0.69
N TYR A 87 5.61 3.40 -1.97
CA TYR A 87 6.07 2.12 -2.51
C TYR A 87 7.46 2.25 -3.11
N PHE A 88 8.41 1.47 -2.61
CA PHE A 88 9.79 1.45 -3.06
C PHE A 88 10.07 0.12 -3.76
N PRO A 89 10.07 0.08 -5.11
CA PRO A 89 10.57 -1.08 -5.84
C PRO A 89 12.10 -1.18 -5.68
N ALA A 90 12.63 -2.40 -5.65
CA ALA A 90 14.06 -2.69 -5.70
C ALA A 90 14.59 -2.75 -7.13
#